data_AF-A0AAW0ZTV6-F1
#
_entry.id   AF-A0AAW0ZTV6-F1
#
_cell.length_a   1.000
_cell.length_b   1.000
_cell.length_c   1.000
_cell.angle_alpha   90.00
_cell.angle_beta   90.00
_cell.angle_gamma   90.00
#
_symmetry.space_group_name_H-M   'P 1'
#
loop_
_entity.id
_entity.type
_entity.pdbx_description
1 polymer ?
#
loop_
_entity_poly.entity_id
_entity_poly.type
_entity_poly.pdbx_seq_one_letter_code
_entity_poly.pdbx_strand_id
1 'polypeptide(L)'
;MKWCTLEATKIMNMCELPSLFNLKEIPLLIRSKILNNTLGITNMDCINELPPEWMLYVGCIKYWVCQQEYSTFHKYYLYSIFISMLFNIIDSKIGKHRNMHIFQKKYCQIIETIKQERKNDNYNSCIIDSTIIEAYNEIDHHDCVLAAPFFISHFKINEKLYTNPKIFSRYTVHVFAEFQSCVRHAMHLNALLRYPYPHIKIANLFNGTLLYNLSNNFKTRRNIEQYINTILQTSPSLLKLFHIFLLKVKPMFSHVLQDNIDPHRKHKKRGSKSNKNNLTKSDSEYFSADDNLHDPYYDPNNRFSLLNVV
;
A
#
# COMPACT_ATOMS: atom_id res chain seq x y z
N MET A 1 25.08 38.16 -2.29
CA MET A 1 24.04 37.14 -2.04
C MET A 1 23.11 37.16 -3.24
N LYS A 2 23.20 36.19 -4.16
CA LYS A 2 22.33 36.13 -5.36
C LYS A 2 21.05 35.40 -4.97
N TRP A 3 19.92 36.11 -5.04
CA TRP A 3 18.60 35.51 -4.86
C TRP A 3 18.23 34.78 -6.15
N CYS A 4 17.95 33.48 -6.07
CA CYS A 4 17.30 32.78 -7.17
C CYS A 4 15.83 33.21 -7.20
N THR A 5 15.44 33.99 -8.19
CA THR A 5 14.04 34.27 -8.50
C THR A 5 13.48 33.12 -9.34
N LEU A 6 12.46 32.43 -8.81
CA LEU A 6 11.67 31.49 -9.58
C LEU A 6 10.79 32.28 -10.56
N GLU A 7 11.11 32.22 -11.85
CA GLU A 7 10.22 32.74 -12.89
C GLU A 7 9.06 31.78 -13.09
N ALA A 8 7.83 32.30 -12.98
CA ALA A 8 6.64 31.52 -13.26
C ALA A 8 6.59 31.21 -14.76
N THR A 9 6.67 29.93 -15.12
CA THR A 9 6.42 29.48 -16.49
C THR A 9 5.00 29.86 -16.88
N LYS A 10 4.83 30.81 -17.80
CA LYS A 10 3.51 31.27 -18.27
C LYS A 10 2.91 30.36 -19.35
N ILE A 11 3.74 29.57 -20.01
CA ILE A 11 3.36 28.76 -21.17
C ILE A 11 3.89 27.35 -20.99
N MET A 12 3.00 26.35 -21.02
CA MET A 12 3.39 24.95 -21.01
C MET A 12 2.71 24.27 -22.19
N ASN A 13 3.49 23.65 -23.09
CA ASN A 13 3.00 23.04 -24.34
C ASN A 13 2.09 23.97 -25.18
N MET A 14 2.53 25.21 -25.42
CA MET A 14 1.84 26.22 -26.27
C MET A 14 0.48 26.71 -25.73
N CYS A 15 0.12 26.39 -24.49
CA CYS A 15 -1.06 26.94 -23.81
C CYS A 15 -0.63 27.91 -22.70
N GLU A 16 -1.30 29.06 -22.58
CA GLU A 16 -1.20 29.88 -21.38
C GLU A 16 -1.66 29.08 -20.18
N LEU A 17 -0.80 29.03 -19.15
CA LEU A 17 -1.15 28.39 -17.91
C LEU A 17 -2.20 29.26 -17.22
N PRO A 18 -3.37 28.69 -16.88
CA PRO A 18 -4.40 29.39 -16.15
C PRO A 18 -3.84 29.88 -14.81
N SER A 19 -4.27 31.07 -14.38
CA SER A 19 -3.93 31.54 -13.04
C SER A 19 -4.43 30.54 -11.98
N LEU A 20 -3.75 30.46 -10.83
CA LEU A 20 -4.19 29.61 -9.71
C LEU A 20 -5.64 29.91 -9.27
N PHE A 21 -6.08 31.17 -9.41
CA PHE A 21 -7.46 31.58 -9.13
C PHE A 21 -8.44 30.99 -10.14
N ASN A 22 -8.10 31.02 -11.43
CA ASN A 22 -8.95 30.57 -12.53
C ASN A 22 -8.91 29.05 -12.70
N LEU A 23 -7.99 28.35 -12.03
CA LEU A 23 -7.86 26.89 -12.08
C LEU A 23 -9.17 26.15 -11.77
N LYS A 24 -10.01 26.79 -10.94
CA LYS A 24 -11.32 26.28 -10.50
C LYS A 24 -12.39 26.42 -11.58
N GLU A 25 -12.24 27.35 -12.52
CA GLU A 25 -13.21 27.67 -13.57
C GLU A 25 -13.02 26.81 -14.82
N ILE A 26 -11.87 26.13 -14.91
CA ILE A 26 -11.56 25.21 -15.98
C ILE A 26 -12.49 24.00 -15.95
N PRO A 27 -12.95 23.51 -17.13
CA PRO A 27 -13.72 22.28 -17.25
C PRO A 27 -13.10 21.08 -16.52
N LEU A 28 -13.95 20.26 -15.89
CA LEU A 28 -13.54 19.07 -15.14
C LEU A 28 -12.61 18.14 -15.94
N LEU A 29 -12.89 17.96 -17.24
CA LEU A 29 -12.08 17.14 -18.14
C LEU A 29 -10.62 17.63 -18.20
N ILE A 30 -10.40 18.94 -18.30
CA ILE A 30 -9.04 19.51 -18.37
C ILE A 30 -8.36 19.39 -17.00
N ARG A 31 -9.09 19.62 -15.90
CA ARG A 31 -8.55 19.44 -14.54
C ARG A 31 -8.12 17.99 -14.28
N SER A 32 -8.93 17.02 -14.73
CA SER A 32 -8.58 15.60 -14.69
C SER A 32 -7.34 15.30 -15.53
N LYS A 33 -7.24 15.85 -16.75
CA LYS A 33 -6.03 15.72 -17.59
C LYS A 33 -4.78 16.28 -16.92
N ILE A 34 -4.85 17.45 -16.25
CA ILE A 34 -3.73 18.03 -15.51
C ILE A 34 -3.24 17.05 -14.43
N LEU A 35 -4.17 16.51 -13.63
CA LEU A 35 -3.85 15.56 -12.57
C LEU A 35 -3.28 14.25 -13.14
N ASN A 36 -3.89 13.70 -14.18
CA ASN A 36 -3.44 12.47 -14.84
C ASN A 36 -2.04 12.61 -15.43
N ASN A 37 -1.79 13.70 -16.16
CA ASN A 37 -0.47 13.99 -16.71
C ASN A 37 0.57 14.14 -15.60
N THR A 38 0.23 14.79 -14.49
CA THR A 38 1.14 14.94 -13.34
C THR A 38 1.48 13.60 -12.70
N LEU A 39 0.50 12.69 -12.59
CA LEU A 39 0.68 11.35 -12.04
C LEU A 39 1.24 10.34 -13.05
N GLY A 40 1.48 10.77 -14.30
CA GLY A 40 1.90 9.90 -15.40
C GLY A 40 0.84 8.87 -15.82
N ILE A 41 -0.44 9.11 -15.52
CA ILE A 41 -1.55 8.24 -15.93
C ILE A 41 -1.81 8.40 -17.42
N THR A 42 -1.84 7.29 -18.15
CA THR A 42 -2.09 7.23 -19.59
C THR A 42 -3.41 6.51 -19.88
N ASN A 43 -3.94 6.67 -21.09
CA ASN A 43 -5.18 6.00 -21.51
C ASN A 43 -5.08 4.46 -21.52
N MET A 44 -3.86 3.90 -21.49
CA MET A 44 -3.63 2.45 -21.42
C MET A 44 -3.70 1.90 -19.99
N ASP A 45 -3.75 2.77 -18.98
CA ASP A 45 -3.86 2.33 -17.60
C ASP A 45 -5.31 1.96 -17.25
N CYS A 46 -5.47 0.95 -16.41
CA CYS A 46 -6.77 0.50 -15.94
C CYS A 46 -7.41 1.40 -14.86
N ILE A 47 -7.00 2.68 -14.75
CA ILE A 47 -7.45 3.59 -13.68
C ILE A 47 -8.99 3.71 -13.66
N ASN A 48 -9.63 3.71 -14.82
CA ASN A 48 -11.09 3.81 -14.95
C ASN A 48 -11.83 2.51 -14.59
N GLU A 49 -11.13 1.39 -14.48
CA GLU A 49 -11.69 0.09 -14.06
C GLU A 49 -11.61 -0.10 -12.54
N LEU A 50 -10.91 0.78 -11.81
CA LEU A 50 -10.74 0.69 -10.37
C LEU A 50 -11.96 1.27 -9.63
N PRO A 51 -12.23 0.81 -8.39
CA PRO A 51 -13.15 1.49 -7.49
C PRO A 51 -12.77 2.98 -7.34
N PRO A 52 -13.74 3.90 -7.28
CA PRO A 52 -13.46 5.35 -7.23
C PRO A 52 -12.49 5.77 -6.11
N GLU A 53 -12.60 5.10 -4.95
CA GLU A 53 -11.77 5.28 -3.76
C GLU A 53 -10.29 4.97 -4.01
N TRP A 54 -9.99 4.13 -5.01
CA TRP A 54 -8.65 3.62 -5.31
C TRP A 54 -7.97 4.34 -6.47
N MET A 55 -8.73 5.01 -7.35
CA MET A 55 -8.20 5.61 -8.58
C MET A 55 -7.02 6.55 -8.31
N LEU A 56 -7.22 7.55 -7.43
CA LEU A 56 -6.17 8.51 -7.10
C LEU A 56 -5.01 7.84 -6.37
N TYR A 57 -5.30 6.88 -5.49
CA TYR A 57 -4.27 6.18 -4.72
C TYR A 57 -3.37 5.34 -5.63
N VAL A 58 -3.93 4.57 -6.57
CA VAL A 58 -3.15 3.81 -7.56
C VAL A 58 -2.40 4.74 -8.51
N GLY A 59 -2.98 5.88 -8.89
CA GLY A 59 -2.27 6.95 -9.59
C GLY A 59 -1.04 7.46 -8.83
N CYS A 60 -1.15 7.63 -7.51
CA CYS A 60 -0.02 8.00 -6.66
C CYS A 60 1.04 6.89 -6.60
N ILE A 61 0.63 5.62 -6.54
CA ILE A 61 1.56 4.48 -6.59
C ILE A 61 2.32 4.49 -7.92
N LYS A 62 1.63 4.72 -9.04
CA LYS A 62 2.26 4.84 -10.37
C LYS A 62 3.31 5.93 -10.39
N TYR A 63 2.92 7.16 -10.02
CA TYR A 63 3.85 8.28 -9.97
C TYR A 63 5.05 7.96 -9.09
N TRP A 64 4.81 7.49 -7.87
CA TRP A 64 5.85 7.16 -6.91
C TRP A 64 6.83 6.15 -7.49
N VAL A 65 6.35 5.02 -8.02
CA VAL A 65 7.21 3.98 -8.62
C VAL A 65 8.04 4.53 -9.79
N CYS A 66 7.44 5.36 -10.66
CA CYS A 66 8.15 5.96 -11.79
C CYS A 66 9.24 6.97 -11.40
N GLN A 67 9.16 7.56 -10.20
CA GLN A 67 10.20 8.49 -9.71
C GLN A 67 11.33 7.78 -8.95
N GLN A 68 11.22 6.47 -8.71
CA GLN A 68 12.21 5.74 -7.92
C GLN A 68 13.39 5.29 -8.78
N GLU A 69 14.60 5.29 -8.19
CA GLU A 69 15.76 4.71 -8.83
C GLU A 69 15.63 3.18 -8.91
N TYR A 70 15.79 2.64 -10.13
CA TYR A 70 15.55 1.22 -10.41
C TYR A 70 16.44 0.27 -9.59
N SER A 71 17.63 0.72 -9.18
CA SER A 71 18.62 -0.09 -8.46
C SER A 71 18.24 -0.34 -6.99
N THR A 72 17.35 0.47 -6.42
CA THR A 72 17.04 0.47 -4.98
C THR A 72 15.57 0.18 -4.69
N PHE A 73 14.69 0.32 -5.68
CA PHE A 73 13.29 -0.03 -5.56
C PHE A 73 13.05 -1.53 -5.80
N HIS A 74 12.27 -2.14 -4.92
CA HIS A 74 11.99 -3.58 -4.99
C HIS A 74 10.50 -3.87 -5.00
N LYS A 75 10.10 -4.89 -5.78
CA LYS A 75 8.69 -5.29 -5.94
C LYS A 75 7.94 -5.57 -4.63
N TYR A 76 8.62 -5.99 -3.57
CA TYR A 76 7.97 -6.26 -2.29
C TYR A 76 7.36 -5.01 -1.63
N TYR A 77 7.86 -3.80 -1.91
CA TYR A 77 7.22 -2.57 -1.44
C TYR A 77 5.85 -2.37 -2.11
N LEU A 78 5.78 -2.60 -3.42
CA LEU A 78 4.56 -2.50 -4.21
C LEU A 78 3.51 -3.53 -3.77
N TYR A 79 3.90 -4.81 -3.62
CA TYR A 79 2.98 -5.83 -3.09
C TYR A 79 2.50 -5.51 -1.67
N SER A 80 3.32 -4.86 -0.83
CA SER A 80 2.90 -4.46 0.52
C SER A 80 1.74 -3.47 0.47
N ILE A 81 1.77 -2.51 -0.46
CA ILE A 81 0.68 -1.55 -0.65
C ILE A 81 -0.55 -2.23 -1.24
N PHE A 82 -0.39 -3.11 -2.23
CA PHE A 82 -1.53 -3.83 -2.81
C PHE A 82 -2.23 -4.72 -1.78
N ILE A 83 -1.47 -5.41 -0.94
CA ILE A 83 -2.02 -6.22 0.15
C ILE A 83 -2.64 -5.34 1.23
N SER A 84 -2.05 -4.18 1.57
CA SER A 84 -2.68 -3.26 2.53
C SER A 84 -4.01 -2.69 2.03
N MET A 85 -4.19 -2.52 0.70
CA MET A 85 -5.47 -2.12 0.12
C MET A 85 -6.57 -3.16 0.35
N LEU A 86 -6.27 -4.46 0.28
CA LEU A 86 -7.22 -5.52 0.63
C LEU A 86 -7.64 -5.46 2.10
N PHE A 87 -6.72 -5.09 2.98
CA PHE A 87 -7.01 -4.97 4.39
C PHE A 87 -8.06 -3.89 4.72
N ASN A 88 -8.07 -2.79 3.97
CA ASN A 88 -9.12 -1.77 4.10
C ASN A 88 -10.52 -2.37 3.84
N ILE A 89 -10.62 -3.31 2.90
CA ILE A 89 -11.88 -3.98 2.62
C ILE A 89 -12.29 -4.90 3.78
N ILE A 90 -11.32 -5.58 4.37
CA ILE A 90 -11.55 -6.40 5.57
C ILE A 90 -12.10 -5.49 6.67
N ASP A 91 -11.45 -4.36 6.96
CA ASP A 91 -11.92 -3.39 7.95
C ASP A 91 -13.35 -2.88 7.68
N SER A 92 -13.72 -2.64 6.42
CA SER A 92 -15.05 -2.17 6.08
C SER A 92 -16.14 -3.24 6.25
N LYS A 93 -15.78 -4.53 6.14
CA LYS A 93 -16.71 -5.67 6.26
C LYS A 93 -16.83 -6.24 7.68
N ILE A 94 -15.75 -6.23 8.47
CA ILE A 94 -15.72 -6.86 9.82
C ILE A 94 -15.45 -5.86 10.95
N GLY A 95 -15.12 -4.61 10.63
CA GLY A 95 -14.69 -3.58 11.57
C GLY A 95 -13.17 -3.57 11.80
N LYS A 96 -12.68 -2.53 12.47
CA LYS A 96 -11.25 -2.33 12.74
C LYS A 96 -10.77 -3.22 13.90
N HIS A 97 -10.17 -4.36 13.56
CA HIS A 97 -9.54 -5.25 14.54
C HIS A 97 -8.01 -5.16 14.41
N ARG A 98 -7.32 -4.85 15.51
CA ARG A 98 -5.85 -4.73 15.57
C ARG A 98 -5.21 -5.58 16.66
N ASN A 99 -6.02 -6.09 17.59
CA ASN A 99 -5.58 -6.98 18.66
C ASN A 99 -6.07 -8.40 18.39
N MET A 100 -5.12 -9.33 18.23
CA MET A 100 -5.41 -10.74 17.94
C MET A 100 -6.27 -11.39 19.03
N HIS A 101 -6.04 -11.08 20.31
CA HIS A 101 -6.81 -11.68 21.41
C HIS A 101 -8.27 -11.24 21.40
N ILE A 102 -8.53 -9.95 21.15
CA ILE A 102 -9.89 -9.41 21.03
C ILE A 102 -10.58 -10.02 19.80
N PHE A 103 -9.88 -10.09 18.68
CA PHE A 103 -10.39 -10.70 17.46
C PHE A 103 -10.75 -12.17 17.67
N GLN A 104 -9.86 -12.96 18.25
CA GLN A 104 -10.10 -14.38 18.55
C GLN A 104 -11.29 -14.57 19.49
N LYS A 105 -11.41 -13.77 20.56
CA LYS A 105 -12.55 -13.84 21.47
C LYS A 105 -13.89 -13.68 20.75
N LYS A 106 -13.95 -12.85 19.70
CA LYS A 106 -15.17 -12.59 18.93
C LYS A 106 -15.40 -13.58 17.78
N TYR A 107 -14.34 -13.99 17.08
CA TYR A 107 -14.46 -14.70 15.80
C TYR A 107 -13.94 -16.14 15.82
N CYS A 108 -13.39 -16.67 16.93
CA CYS A 108 -12.82 -18.03 16.96
C CYS A 108 -13.85 -19.10 16.56
N GLN A 109 -15.01 -19.10 17.21
CA GLN A 109 -16.10 -20.04 16.91
C GLN A 109 -16.60 -19.88 15.47
N ILE A 110 -16.76 -18.63 15.02
CA ILE A 110 -17.20 -18.32 13.64
C ILE A 110 -16.21 -18.89 12.61
N ILE A 111 -14.90 -18.70 12.84
CA ILE A 111 -13.84 -19.23 11.96
C ILE A 111 -13.89 -20.76 11.90
N GLU A 112 -14.11 -21.43 13.03
CA GLU A 112 -14.22 -22.88 13.08
C GLU A 112 -15.44 -23.37 12.30
N THR A 113 -16.61 -22.76 12.49
CA THR A 113 -17.83 -23.08 11.75
C THR A 113 -17.63 -22.94 10.23
N ILE A 114 -17.12 -21.80 9.77
CA ILE A 114 -16.85 -21.55 8.34
C ILE A 114 -15.90 -22.60 7.76
N LYS A 115 -14.85 -22.95 8.50
CA LYS A 115 -13.87 -23.95 8.05
C LYS A 115 -14.47 -25.35 7.95
N GLN A 116 -15.46 -25.69 8.77
CA GLN A 116 -16.15 -26.98 8.67
C GLN A 116 -17.13 -27.00 7.51
N GLU A 117 -17.92 -25.94 7.32
CA GLU A 117 -18.85 -25.80 6.19
C GLU A 117 -18.11 -25.94 4.85
N ARG A 118 -16.98 -25.25 4.70
CA ARG A 118 -16.16 -25.28 3.47
C ARG A 118 -15.36 -26.55 3.24
N LYS A 119 -15.24 -27.44 4.23
CA LYS A 119 -14.68 -28.79 4.00
C LYS A 119 -15.71 -29.72 3.37
N ASN A 120 -16.99 -29.47 3.63
CA ASN A 120 -18.09 -30.27 3.12
C ASN A 120 -18.44 -29.83 1.69
N ASP A 121 -18.32 -28.54 1.40
CA ASP A 121 -18.49 -28.00 0.07
C ASP A 121 -17.16 -28.02 -0.68
N ASN A 122 -17.05 -28.84 -1.74
CA ASN A 122 -15.86 -28.91 -2.60
C ASN A 122 -15.75 -27.62 -3.44
N TYR A 123 -15.44 -26.51 -2.77
CA TYR A 123 -15.50 -25.16 -3.31
C TYR A 123 -14.37 -24.94 -4.32
N ASN A 124 -14.68 -25.12 -5.60
CA ASN A 124 -13.75 -24.94 -6.70
C ASN A 124 -14.34 -23.98 -7.74
N SER A 125 -13.65 -22.86 -7.94
CA SER A 125 -13.36 -22.22 -9.23
C SER A 125 -13.38 -20.70 -9.10
N CYS A 126 -12.19 -20.11 -9.21
CA CYS A 126 -12.02 -18.68 -9.47
C CYS A 126 -12.28 -18.45 -10.97
N ILE A 127 -13.47 -17.99 -11.33
CA ILE A 127 -13.73 -17.46 -12.68
C ILE A 127 -13.15 -16.04 -12.72
N ILE A 128 -12.11 -15.86 -13.52
CA ILE A 128 -11.33 -14.59 -13.63
C ILE A 128 -12.03 -13.58 -14.56
N ASP A 129 -13.13 -13.95 -15.21
CA ASP A 129 -13.81 -13.15 -16.24
C ASP A 129 -14.77 -12.08 -15.67
N SER A 130 -14.33 -11.35 -14.64
CA SER A 130 -15.10 -10.27 -14.02
C SER A 130 -14.26 -9.00 -13.85
N THR A 131 -14.94 -7.86 -13.76
CA THR A 131 -14.30 -6.56 -13.55
C THR A 131 -13.79 -6.41 -12.11
N ILE A 132 -12.85 -5.48 -11.88
CA ILE A 132 -12.34 -5.20 -10.52
C ILE A 132 -13.48 -4.72 -9.61
N ILE A 133 -14.41 -3.92 -10.14
CA ILE A 133 -15.55 -3.38 -9.38
C ILE A 133 -16.53 -4.48 -8.97
N GLU A 134 -16.87 -5.41 -9.87
CA GLU A 134 -17.71 -6.56 -9.54
C GLU A 134 -17.06 -7.43 -8.46
N ALA A 135 -15.79 -7.82 -8.66
CA ALA A 135 -15.05 -8.60 -7.69
C ALA A 135 -14.91 -7.88 -6.33
N TYR A 136 -14.83 -6.54 -6.34
CA TYR A 136 -14.80 -5.73 -5.13
C TYR A 136 -16.14 -5.74 -4.38
N ASN A 137 -17.26 -5.69 -5.10
CA ASN A 137 -18.59 -5.69 -4.52
C ASN A 137 -19.03 -7.09 -4.03
N GLU A 138 -18.56 -8.15 -4.69
CA GLU A 138 -18.84 -9.56 -4.37
C GLU A 138 -18.06 -10.11 -3.17
N ILE A 139 -17.25 -9.29 -2.48
CA ILE A 139 -16.43 -9.77 -1.37
C ILE A 139 -17.31 -10.26 -0.22
N ASP A 140 -17.09 -11.52 0.10
CA ASP A 140 -17.78 -12.26 1.14
C ASP A 140 -17.27 -11.90 2.55
N HIS A 141 -18.20 -11.85 3.51
CA HIS A 141 -17.87 -11.54 4.90
C HIS A 141 -17.03 -12.64 5.54
N HIS A 142 -17.34 -13.92 5.25
CA HIS A 142 -16.59 -15.04 5.84
C HIS A 142 -15.14 -15.05 5.35
N ASP A 143 -14.91 -14.70 4.08
CA ASP A 143 -13.56 -14.53 3.53
C ASP A 143 -12.75 -13.46 4.25
N CYS A 144 -13.38 -12.32 4.57
CA CYS A 144 -12.74 -11.26 5.37
C CYS A 144 -12.39 -11.74 6.78
N VAL A 145 -13.29 -12.47 7.44
CA VAL A 145 -13.04 -13.04 8.78
C VAL A 145 -11.87 -14.04 8.74
N LEU A 146 -11.81 -14.90 7.72
CA LEU A 146 -10.74 -15.88 7.57
C LEU A 146 -9.37 -15.26 7.25
N ALA A 147 -9.33 -14.17 6.47
CA ALA A 147 -8.10 -13.49 6.11
C ALA A 147 -7.56 -12.57 7.21
N ALA A 148 -8.44 -12.00 8.04
CA ALA A 148 -8.08 -11.01 9.07
C ALA A 148 -6.91 -11.40 9.99
N PRO A 149 -6.78 -12.65 10.51
CA PRO A 149 -5.66 -13.03 11.37
C PRO A 149 -4.28 -12.75 10.76
N PHE A 150 -4.13 -12.99 9.45
CA PHE A 150 -2.87 -12.70 8.76
C PHE A 150 -2.52 -11.22 8.88
N PHE A 151 -3.44 -10.33 8.56
CA PHE A 151 -3.20 -8.89 8.61
C PHE A 151 -2.99 -8.38 10.04
N ILE A 152 -3.83 -8.82 10.98
CA ILE A 152 -3.73 -8.44 12.40
C ILE A 152 -2.35 -8.77 12.97
N SER A 153 -1.77 -9.91 12.58
CA SER A 153 -0.42 -10.29 13.03
C SER A 153 0.69 -9.35 12.57
N HIS A 154 0.45 -8.52 11.55
CA HIS A 154 1.40 -7.54 11.01
C HIS A 154 1.16 -6.10 11.51
N PHE A 155 0.20 -5.86 12.42
CA PHE A 155 -0.03 -4.52 13.00
C PHE A 155 0.81 -4.21 14.24
N LYS A 156 1.48 -5.20 14.82
CA LYS A 156 2.34 -5.00 15.99
C LYS A 156 3.77 -4.74 15.57
N ILE A 157 4.47 -3.88 16.31
CA ILE A 157 5.92 -3.74 16.18
C ILE A 157 6.55 -5.11 16.48
N ASN A 158 7.43 -5.57 15.60
CA ASN A 158 8.12 -6.83 15.80
C ASN A 158 9.00 -6.73 17.05
N GLU A 159 8.74 -7.57 18.05
CA GLU A 159 9.44 -7.55 19.34
C GLU A 159 10.96 -7.70 19.19
N LYS A 160 11.42 -8.34 18.09
CA LYS A 160 12.84 -8.47 17.75
C LYS A 160 13.52 -7.12 17.49
N LEU A 161 12.76 -6.07 17.21
CA LEU A 161 13.31 -4.72 17.03
C LEU A 161 13.71 -4.09 18.37
N TYR A 162 13.00 -4.40 19.46
CA TYR A 162 13.39 -3.95 20.80
C TYR A 162 14.68 -4.61 21.26
N THR A 163 14.88 -5.89 20.90
CA THR A 163 16.08 -6.64 21.29
C THR A 163 17.26 -6.42 20.35
N ASN A 164 17.02 -6.10 19.07
CA ASN A 164 18.07 -5.77 18.11
C ASN A 164 17.67 -4.63 17.17
N PRO A 165 17.92 -3.37 17.58
CA PRO A 165 17.59 -2.18 16.79
C PRO A 165 18.29 -2.12 15.42
N LYS A 166 19.40 -2.87 15.22
CA LYS A 166 20.11 -2.90 13.93
C LYS A 166 19.33 -3.60 12.82
N ILE A 167 18.31 -4.39 13.17
CA ILE A 167 17.41 -5.03 12.21
C ILE A 167 16.44 -4.00 11.60
N PHE A 168 16.27 -2.85 12.24
CA PHE A 168 15.39 -1.80 11.76
C PHE A 168 15.91 -1.17 10.46
N SER A 169 15.11 -1.31 9.40
CA SER A 169 15.42 -0.78 8.07
C SER A 169 14.96 0.67 7.95
N ARG A 170 15.85 1.62 8.28
CA ARG A 170 15.64 3.06 8.02
C ARG A 170 15.27 3.34 6.56
N TYR A 171 15.89 2.60 5.64
CA TYR A 171 15.60 2.70 4.22
C TYR A 171 14.14 2.33 3.89
N THR A 172 13.61 1.24 4.46
CA THR A 172 12.22 0.85 4.24
C THR A 172 11.24 1.90 4.76
N VAL A 173 11.52 2.49 5.92
CA VAL A 173 10.71 3.61 6.44
C VAL A 173 10.76 4.81 5.52
N HIS A 174 11.96 5.16 5.03
CA HIS A 174 12.13 6.25 4.09
C HIS A 174 11.33 6.04 2.79
N VAL A 175 11.42 4.85 2.19
CA VAL A 175 10.67 4.47 0.97
C VAL A 175 9.16 4.67 1.15
N PHE A 176 8.60 4.24 2.29
CA PHE A 176 7.17 4.48 2.55
C PHE A 176 6.85 5.93 2.93
N ALA A 177 7.77 6.67 3.54
CA ALA A 177 7.60 8.10 3.80
C ALA A 177 7.59 8.93 2.49
N GLU A 178 8.38 8.53 1.50
CA GLU A 178 8.32 9.12 0.15
C GLU A 178 6.96 8.88 -0.49
N PHE A 179 6.47 7.63 -0.46
CA PHE A 179 5.13 7.32 -0.95
C PHE A 179 4.06 8.16 -0.23
N GLN A 180 4.13 8.24 1.10
CA GLN A 180 3.24 9.06 1.92
C GLN A 180 3.27 10.55 1.51
N SER A 181 4.46 11.04 1.15
CA SER A 181 4.65 12.40 0.64
C SER A 181 3.99 12.57 -0.74
N CYS A 182 4.18 11.62 -1.66
CA CYS A 182 3.52 11.62 -2.98
C CYS A 182 2.00 11.68 -2.83
N VAL A 183 1.42 10.82 -1.98
CA VAL A 183 -0.02 10.78 -1.74
C VAL A 183 -0.52 12.11 -1.18
N ARG A 184 0.17 12.70 -0.19
CA ARG A 184 -0.21 14.01 0.36
C ARG A 184 -0.23 15.09 -0.71
N HIS A 185 0.82 15.22 -1.52
CA HIS A 185 0.89 16.25 -2.56
C HIS A 185 -0.15 16.03 -3.66
N ALA A 186 -0.41 14.78 -4.03
CA ALA A 186 -1.49 14.44 -4.97
C ALA A 186 -2.87 14.79 -4.41
N MET A 187 -3.13 14.58 -3.11
CA MET A 187 -4.37 15.00 -2.46
C MET A 187 -4.54 16.53 -2.47
N HIS A 188 -3.46 17.29 -2.21
CA HIS A 188 -3.49 18.75 -2.31
C HIS A 188 -3.75 19.22 -3.73
N LEU A 189 -3.10 18.61 -4.73
CA LEU A 189 -3.32 18.91 -6.13
C LEU A 189 -4.76 18.58 -6.56
N ASN A 190 -5.27 17.42 -6.13
CA ASN A 190 -6.66 17.03 -6.37
C ASN A 190 -7.63 18.06 -5.77
N ALA A 191 -7.39 18.52 -4.55
CA ALA A 191 -8.21 19.56 -3.91
C ALA A 191 -8.13 20.92 -4.65
N LEU A 192 -6.93 21.33 -5.07
CA LEU A 192 -6.70 22.56 -5.84
C LEU A 192 -7.50 22.52 -7.16
N LEU A 193 -7.56 21.36 -7.79
CA LEU A 193 -8.28 21.09 -9.04
C LEU A 193 -9.79 20.82 -8.84
N ARG A 194 -10.35 21.13 -7.65
CA ARG A 194 -11.76 20.88 -7.30
C ARG A 194 -12.17 19.40 -7.40
N TYR A 195 -11.31 18.53 -6.90
CA TYR A 195 -11.52 17.08 -6.76
C TYR A 195 -11.90 16.36 -8.06
N PRO A 196 -11.02 16.32 -9.09
CA PRO A 196 -11.25 15.46 -10.25
C PRO A 196 -11.39 13.97 -9.91
N TYR A 197 -10.75 13.54 -8.81
CA TYR A 197 -10.95 12.23 -8.19
C TYR A 197 -11.54 12.36 -6.78
N PRO A 198 -12.19 11.31 -6.26
CA PRO A 198 -12.57 11.23 -4.85
C PRO A 198 -11.38 11.48 -3.92
N HIS A 199 -11.65 12.12 -2.78
CA HIS A 199 -10.63 12.37 -1.77
C HIS A 199 -10.18 11.06 -1.11
N ILE A 200 -8.86 10.84 -1.02
CA ILE A 200 -8.30 9.63 -0.42
C ILE A 200 -8.51 9.68 1.10
N LYS A 201 -9.20 8.69 1.64
CA LYS A 201 -9.23 8.43 3.10
C LYS A 201 -7.96 7.70 3.51
N ILE A 202 -6.85 8.44 3.63
CA ILE A 202 -5.51 7.85 3.78
C ILE A 202 -5.37 6.94 5.01
N ALA A 203 -6.07 7.25 6.10
CA ALA A 203 -6.07 6.44 7.32
C ALA A 203 -6.60 5.02 7.11
N ASN A 204 -7.35 4.78 6.03
CA ASN A 204 -7.90 3.49 5.67
C ASN A 204 -6.95 2.69 4.75
N LEU A 205 -6.08 3.35 4.00
CA LEU A 205 -5.24 2.72 2.97
C LEU A 205 -3.76 2.61 3.36
N PHE A 206 -3.30 3.43 4.31
CA PHE A 206 -1.91 3.50 4.74
C PHE A 206 -1.76 3.28 6.24
N ASN A 207 -0.96 2.28 6.59
CA ASN A 207 -0.46 2.07 7.96
C ASN A 207 1.03 1.71 7.88
N GLY A 208 1.89 2.56 8.46
CA GLY A 208 3.34 2.42 8.34
C GLY A 208 3.87 1.12 8.94
N THR A 209 3.34 0.71 10.10
CA THR A 209 3.71 -0.54 10.77
C THR A 209 3.32 -1.76 9.93
N LEU A 210 2.09 -1.78 9.41
CA LEU A 210 1.62 -2.85 8.52
C LEU A 210 2.51 -2.96 7.27
N LEU A 211 2.75 -1.84 6.59
CA LEU A 211 3.56 -1.81 5.35
C LEU A 211 5.00 -2.24 5.61
N TYR A 212 5.60 -1.77 6.71
CA TYR A 212 6.94 -2.18 7.13
C TYR A 212 7.02 -3.70 7.40
N ASN A 213 6.04 -4.25 8.11
CA ASN A 213 6.02 -5.67 8.43
C ASN A 213 5.73 -6.55 7.22
N LEU A 214 4.78 -6.17 6.35
CA LEU A 214 4.48 -6.86 5.10
C LEU A 214 5.70 -6.87 4.16
N SER A 215 6.36 -5.72 3.99
CA SER A 215 7.53 -5.62 3.11
C SER A 215 8.68 -6.48 3.60
N ASN A 216 8.93 -6.52 4.91
CA ASN A 216 9.93 -7.42 5.50
C ASN A 216 9.56 -8.89 5.35
N ASN A 217 8.27 -9.25 5.50
CA ASN A 217 7.81 -10.61 5.25
C ASN A 217 8.08 -11.00 3.78
N PHE A 218 7.60 -10.18 2.84
CA PHE A 218 7.72 -10.44 1.40
C PHE A 218 9.16 -10.43 0.89
N LYS A 219 10.05 -9.62 1.47
CA LYS A 219 11.49 -9.61 1.16
C LYS A 219 12.16 -10.98 1.35
N THR A 220 11.63 -11.83 2.23
CA THR A 220 12.17 -13.18 2.48
C THR A 220 11.64 -14.24 1.51
N ARG A 221 10.66 -13.90 0.66
CA ARG A 221 9.97 -14.85 -0.22
C ARG A 221 10.58 -14.86 -1.61
N ARG A 222 10.74 -16.06 -2.19
CA ARG A 222 11.19 -16.23 -3.58
C ARG A 222 10.11 -15.80 -4.58
N ASN A 223 8.88 -16.24 -4.34
CA ASN A 223 7.71 -15.86 -5.12
C ASN A 223 6.65 -15.25 -4.18
N ILE A 224 6.43 -13.94 -4.31
CA ILE A 224 5.50 -13.19 -3.46
C ILE A 224 4.04 -13.51 -3.84
N GLU A 225 3.74 -13.61 -5.14
CA GLU A 225 2.39 -13.94 -5.63
C GLU A 225 1.93 -15.32 -5.14
N GLN A 226 2.80 -16.33 -5.24
CA GLN A 226 2.50 -17.67 -4.72
C GLN A 226 2.28 -17.67 -3.21
N TYR A 227 3.07 -16.90 -2.46
CA TYR A 227 2.89 -16.77 -1.02
C TYR A 227 1.54 -16.11 -0.67
N ILE A 228 1.14 -15.07 -1.40
CA ILE A 228 -0.17 -14.42 -1.24
C ILE A 228 -1.30 -15.41 -1.57
N ASN A 229 -1.15 -16.22 -2.63
CA ASN A 229 -2.14 -17.25 -2.96
C ASN A 229 -2.33 -18.24 -1.81
N THR A 230 -1.26 -18.65 -1.13
CA THR A 230 -1.35 -19.52 0.06
C THR A 230 -2.03 -18.81 1.23
N ILE A 231 -1.76 -17.51 1.45
CA ILE A 231 -2.41 -16.74 2.52
C ILE A 231 -3.91 -16.61 2.30
N LEU A 232 -4.33 -16.32 1.07
CA LEU A 232 -5.73 -16.07 0.72
C LEU A 232 -6.45 -17.32 0.20
N GLN A 233 -5.83 -18.50 0.26
CA GLN A 233 -6.42 -19.75 -0.24
C GLN A 233 -7.75 -20.06 0.45
N THR A 234 -7.88 -19.74 1.74
CA THR A 234 -9.13 -19.93 2.47
C THR A 234 -10.14 -18.79 2.28
N SER A 235 -9.82 -17.78 1.47
CA SER A 235 -10.61 -16.57 1.26
C SER A 235 -10.79 -16.28 -0.24
N PRO A 236 -11.53 -17.14 -0.97
CA PRO A 236 -11.61 -17.13 -2.44
C PRO A 236 -12.07 -15.81 -3.08
N SER A 237 -13.01 -15.06 -2.51
CA SER A 237 -13.45 -13.76 -3.06
C SER A 237 -12.34 -12.70 -2.97
N LEU A 238 -11.58 -12.67 -1.87
CA LEU A 238 -10.41 -11.81 -1.72
C LEU A 238 -9.28 -12.23 -2.66
N LEU A 239 -9.08 -13.54 -2.85
CA LEU A 239 -8.11 -14.07 -3.79
C LEU A 239 -8.47 -13.73 -5.25
N LYS A 240 -9.75 -13.90 -5.61
CA LYS A 240 -10.31 -13.52 -6.92
C LYS A 240 -10.08 -12.04 -7.19
N LEU A 241 -10.44 -11.17 -6.25
CA LEU A 241 -10.17 -9.74 -6.36
C LEU A 241 -8.69 -9.45 -6.53
N PHE A 242 -7.82 -10.07 -5.73
CA PHE A 242 -6.37 -9.86 -5.83
C PHE A 242 -5.84 -10.25 -7.22
N HIS A 243 -6.29 -11.38 -7.77
CA HIS A 243 -5.88 -11.83 -9.10
C HIS A 243 -6.36 -10.89 -10.21
N ILE A 244 -7.63 -10.49 -10.19
CA ILE A 244 -8.18 -9.56 -11.19
C ILE A 244 -7.50 -8.20 -11.09
N PHE A 245 -7.34 -7.67 -9.87
CA PHE A 245 -6.64 -6.42 -9.62
C PHE A 245 -5.20 -6.49 -10.15
N LEU A 246 -4.45 -7.54 -9.78
CA LEU A 246 -3.06 -7.69 -10.22
C LEU A 246 -2.97 -7.87 -11.74
N LEU A 247 -3.83 -8.65 -12.37
CA LEU A 247 -3.88 -8.83 -13.82
C LEU A 247 -4.01 -7.49 -14.55
N LYS A 248 -4.90 -6.62 -14.08
CA LYS A 248 -5.18 -5.31 -14.68
C LYS A 248 -4.11 -4.27 -14.38
N VAL A 249 -3.53 -4.33 -13.18
CA VAL A 249 -2.59 -3.30 -12.69
C VAL A 249 -1.14 -3.62 -13.06
N LYS A 250 -0.77 -4.90 -13.21
CA LYS A 250 0.61 -5.33 -13.51
C LYS A 250 1.22 -4.69 -14.77
N PRO A 251 0.49 -4.47 -15.88
CA PRO A 251 1.02 -3.73 -17.04
C PRO A 251 1.51 -2.31 -16.70
N MET A 252 0.85 -1.61 -15.77
CA MET A 252 1.24 -0.25 -15.33
C MET A 252 2.60 -0.23 -14.62
N PHE A 253 3.00 -1.37 -14.04
CA PHE A 253 4.20 -1.53 -13.23
C PHE A 253 5.16 -2.56 -13.83
N SER A 254 5.10 -2.77 -15.14
CA SER A 254 5.87 -3.80 -15.86
C SER A 254 7.36 -3.75 -15.57
N HIS A 255 7.96 -2.56 -15.51
CA HIS A 255 9.36 -2.38 -15.18
C HIS A 255 9.74 -2.90 -13.77
N VAL A 256 8.86 -2.87 -12.77
CA VAL A 256 9.15 -3.40 -11.43
C VAL A 256 8.70 -4.86 -11.26
N LEU A 257 7.60 -5.24 -11.90
CA LEU A 257 6.94 -6.53 -11.71
C LEU A 257 7.34 -7.59 -12.74
N GLN A 258 8.16 -7.26 -13.74
CA GLN A 258 8.79 -8.26 -14.58
C GLN A 258 9.68 -9.16 -13.72
N ASP A 259 9.38 -10.46 -13.75
CA ASP A 259 10.30 -11.46 -13.25
C ASP A 259 11.48 -11.47 -14.20
N ASN A 260 12.56 -10.78 -13.83
CA ASN A 260 13.87 -11.10 -14.36
C ASN A 260 14.04 -12.61 -14.14
N ILE A 261 14.05 -13.38 -15.23
CA ILE A 261 14.58 -14.73 -15.25
C ILE A 261 16.05 -14.57 -14.88
N ASP A 262 16.34 -14.51 -13.59
CA ASP A 262 17.71 -14.44 -13.10
C ASP A 262 18.34 -15.80 -13.41
N PRO A 263 19.33 -15.90 -14.32
CA PRO A 263 20.02 -17.15 -14.57
C PRO A 263 20.83 -17.46 -13.33
N HIS A 264 20.39 -18.44 -12.54
CA HIS A 264 21.16 -19.14 -11.53
C HIS A 264 22.16 -18.26 -10.73
N ARG A 265 21.70 -17.64 -9.63
CA ARG A 265 22.61 -17.35 -8.50
C ARG A 265 23.10 -18.67 -7.91
N LYS A 266 24.14 -19.24 -8.51
CA LYS A 266 24.99 -20.27 -7.88
C LYS A 266 25.59 -19.62 -6.64
N HIS A 267 25.09 -20.02 -5.46
CA HIS A 267 25.77 -19.77 -4.21
C HIS A 267 27.17 -20.40 -4.26
N LYS A 268 28.18 -19.60 -4.62
CA LYS A 268 29.58 -19.95 -4.30
C LYS A 268 29.75 -19.71 -2.80
N LYS A 269 29.71 -20.78 -2.02
CA LYS A 269 30.32 -20.81 -0.68
C LYS A 269 31.79 -20.41 -0.85
N ARG A 270 32.17 -19.23 -0.36
CA ARG A 270 33.58 -18.90 -0.08
C ARG A 270 33.69 -18.48 1.38
N GLY A 271 34.58 -19.19 2.07
CA GLY A 271 34.72 -19.21 3.51
C GLY A 271 35.24 -17.91 4.12
N SER A 272 35.09 -17.90 5.44
CA SER A 272 35.61 -16.97 6.43
C SER A 272 36.94 -16.30 6.05
N LYS A 273 37.01 -14.97 6.24
CA LYS A 273 38.10 -14.32 6.95
C LYS A 273 37.67 -12.96 7.52
N SER A 274 37.86 -12.85 8.83
CA SER A 274 37.77 -11.66 9.68
C SER A 274 38.55 -10.46 9.12
N ASN A 275 37.98 -9.26 9.19
CA ASN A 275 38.61 -8.16 9.94
C ASN A 275 37.70 -6.95 10.22
N LYS A 276 37.87 -6.46 11.45
CA LYS A 276 37.38 -5.21 12.07
C LYS A 276 37.68 -3.96 11.23
N ASN A 277 36.74 -3.01 11.21
CA ASN A 277 36.93 -1.71 11.88
C ASN A 277 35.66 -0.84 11.87
N ASN A 278 35.39 -0.24 13.03
CA ASN A 278 34.30 0.66 13.35
C ASN A 278 34.46 2.04 12.68
N LEU A 279 33.34 2.69 12.35
CA LEU A 279 33.13 4.08 12.78
C LEU A 279 31.64 4.39 12.93
N THR A 280 31.29 4.71 14.16
CA THR A 280 30.01 5.18 14.69
C THR A 280 29.72 6.62 14.26
N LYS A 281 28.45 6.93 13.94
CA LYS A 281 27.79 8.15 14.42
C LYS A 281 26.37 7.82 14.87
N SER A 282 26.19 8.02 16.16
CA SER A 282 24.96 7.94 16.95
C SER A 282 24.18 9.22 16.74
N ASP A 283 22.86 9.12 16.58
CA ASP A 283 21.91 10.11 17.09
C ASP A 283 20.73 9.31 17.64
N SER A 284 20.65 9.27 18.96
CA SER A 284 19.61 8.64 19.75
C SER A 284 18.68 9.72 20.27
N GLU A 285 17.46 9.78 19.76
CA GLU A 285 16.35 10.40 20.49
C GLU A 285 15.25 9.38 20.67
N TYR A 286 15.05 9.04 21.94
CA TYR A 286 14.11 8.08 22.49
C TYR A 286 12.86 8.86 22.87
N PHE A 287 11.72 8.51 22.28
CA PHE A 287 10.41 8.95 22.78
C PHE A 287 9.63 7.74 23.27
N SER A 288 9.50 7.67 24.59
CA SER A 288 8.49 6.85 25.29
C SER A 288 7.16 7.59 25.21
N ALA A 289 6.08 6.88 24.90
CA ALA A 289 4.73 7.38 25.08
C ALA A 289 3.93 6.35 25.88
N ASP A 290 3.51 6.78 27.07
CA ASP A 290 2.62 6.06 27.98
C ASP A 290 1.25 5.81 27.34
N ASP A 291 0.71 4.62 27.58
CA ASP A 291 -0.66 4.23 27.26
C ASP A 291 -1.63 4.87 28.27
N ASN A 292 -2.55 5.72 27.79
CA ASN A 292 -3.77 6.05 28.51
C ASN A 292 -4.99 5.51 27.76
N LEU A 293 -5.65 4.54 28.40
CA LEU A 293 -6.91 3.94 27.95
C LEU A 293 -8.07 4.92 28.14
N HIS A 294 -8.62 5.46 27.05
CA HIS A 294 -10.07 5.49 26.77
C HIS A 294 -10.50 6.24 25.49
N ASP A 295 -9.59 6.74 24.65
CA ASP A 295 -9.94 7.51 23.45
C ASP A 295 -10.10 6.69 22.15
N PRO A 296 -10.82 7.22 21.13
CA PRO A 296 -10.88 6.63 19.80
C PRO A 296 -9.48 6.32 19.29
N TYR A 297 -9.28 5.08 18.85
CA TYR A 297 -7.98 4.49 18.54
C TYR A 297 -7.09 5.44 17.71
N TYR A 298 -6.06 5.96 18.39
CA TYR A 298 -4.99 6.79 17.85
C TYR A 298 -3.79 5.89 17.52
N ASP A 299 -3.34 5.90 16.27
CA ASP A 299 -2.10 5.24 15.88
C ASP A 299 -0.97 6.28 15.88
N PRO A 300 -0.07 6.28 16.89
CA PRO A 300 1.01 7.26 17.00
C PRO A 300 2.04 7.17 15.87
N ASN A 301 2.10 6.03 15.16
CA ASN A 301 3.00 5.82 14.03
C ASN A 301 2.39 6.21 12.68
N ASN A 302 1.11 6.57 12.68
CA ASN A 302 0.41 7.07 11.52
C ASN A 302 0.01 8.52 11.77
N ARG A 303 0.78 9.49 11.24
CA ARG A 303 0.45 10.92 11.40
C ARG A 303 -0.95 11.32 10.91
N PHE A 304 -1.61 10.46 10.11
CA PHE A 304 -2.96 10.68 9.61
C PHE A 304 -4.05 10.03 10.47
N SER A 305 -3.70 9.31 11.53
CA SER A 305 -4.66 8.74 12.47
C SER A 305 -5.51 9.84 13.14
N LEU A 306 -4.93 11.04 13.30
CA LEU A 306 -5.60 12.26 13.77
C LEU A 306 -6.75 12.72 12.87
N LEU A 307 -6.77 12.34 11.60
CA LEU A 307 -7.79 12.78 10.64
C LEU A 307 -9.09 11.96 10.72
N ASN A 308 -9.15 10.94 11.59
CA ASN A 308 -10.37 10.15 11.84
C ASN A 308 -11.27 10.75 12.94
N VAL A 309 -10.88 11.89 13.55
CA VAL A 309 -11.59 12.52 14.69
C VAL A 309 -12.40 13.75 14.26
N VAL A 310 -12.76 13.88 12.97
CA VAL A 310 -13.62 14.97 12.47
C VAL A 310 -14.90 14.44 11.88
#